data_AF-A0A6P0NHT0-F1
#
_entry.id   AF-A0A6P0NHT0-F1
#
_cell.length_a   1.000
_cell.length_b   1.000
_cell.length_c   1.000
_cell.angle_alpha   90.00
_cell.angle_beta   90.00
_cell.angle_gamma   90.00
#
_symmetry.space_group_name_H-M   'P 1'
#
loop_
_entity.id
_entity.type
_entity.pdbx_description
1 polymer ?
#
loop_
_entity_poly.entity_id
_entity_poly.type
_entity_poly.pdbx_seq_one_letter_code
_entity_poly.pdbx_strand_id
1 'polypeptide(L)'
;TFQGIAFPGGSVLVAIAFMYLEMLLIIAVTLVFGVFTSSLLASLLSFGTYMVGHLSTDLIRLGKLAKSDNIERIVETIYLVLPDLERLNLKNEAIYGAALLPAPGALAIDAIYGLLYTALLLVIAGNIFTRRQF
;
A
#
# COMPACT_ATOMS: atom_id res chain seq x y z
N THR A 1 2.09 19.35 -26.86
CA THR A 1 0.71 18.93 -27.17
C THR A 1 0.76 17.65 -27.98
N PHE A 2 0.73 16.48 -27.33
CA PHE A 2 0.61 15.20 -28.01
C PHE A 2 -0.82 14.68 -27.77
N GLN A 3 -1.60 14.58 -28.85
CA GLN A 3 -2.90 13.88 -28.96
C GLN A 3 -4.18 14.46 -28.31
N GLY A 4 -4.32 15.76 -28.09
CA GLY A 4 -5.65 16.35 -27.78
C GLY A 4 -6.29 15.94 -26.44
N ILE A 5 -5.57 15.18 -25.62
CA ILE A 5 -5.90 14.92 -24.22
C ILE A 5 -5.30 16.07 -23.41
N ALA A 6 -6.13 16.87 -22.73
CA ALA A 6 -5.65 17.89 -21.83
C ALA A 6 -4.83 17.21 -20.73
N PHE A 7 -3.51 17.42 -20.70
CA PHE A 7 -2.62 16.78 -19.74
C PHE A 7 -2.99 17.24 -18.32
N PRO A 8 -3.49 16.35 -17.44
CA PRO A 8 -3.96 16.76 -16.14
C PRO A 8 -2.77 16.78 -15.16
N GLY A 9 -1.85 17.73 -15.35
CA GLY A 9 -0.60 17.77 -14.59
C GLY A 9 -0.79 17.82 -13.08
N GLY A 10 -1.87 18.46 -12.61
CA GLY A 10 -2.24 18.49 -11.19
C GLY A 10 -2.58 17.11 -10.62
N SER A 11 -3.35 16.27 -11.35
CA SER A 11 -3.70 14.93 -10.86
C SER A 11 -2.50 13.99 -10.87
N VAL A 12 -1.63 14.13 -11.87
CA VAL A 12 -0.38 13.37 -11.95
C VAL A 12 0.53 13.69 -10.76
N LEU A 13 0.66 14.96 -10.37
CA LEU A 13 1.44 15.35 -9.18
C LEU A 13 0.88 14.73 -7.89
N VAL A 14 -0.45 14.72 -7.73
CA VAL A 14 -1.10 14.07 -6.57
C VAL A 14 -0.81 12.57 -6.57
N ALA A 15 -0.93 11.89 -7.70
CA ALA A 15 -0.62 10.46 -7.78
C ALA A 15 0.85 10.16 -7.47
N ILE A 16 1.80 11.02 -7.90
CA ILE A 16 3.22 10.87 -7.55
C ILE A 16 3.42 11.00 -6.04
N ALA A 17 2.77 11.98 -5.39
CA ALA A 17 2.87 12.15 -3.94
C ALA A 17 2.34 10.93 -3.17
N PHE A 18 1.21 10.37 -3.62
CA PHE A 18 0.64 9.17 -3.01
C PHE A 18 1.50 7.92 -3.27
N MET A 19 2.06 7.78 -4.47
CA MET A 19 3.03 6.72 -4.78
C MET A 19 4.29 6.82 -3.90
N TYR A 20 4.74 8.04 -3.59
CA TYR A 20 5.85 8.22 -2.65
C TYR A 20 5.47 7.77 -1.23
N LEU A 21 4.26 8.08 -0.78
CA LEU A 21 3.74 7.62 0.52
C LEU A 21 3.61 6.08 0.57
N GLU A 22 3.15 5.47 -0.52
CA GLU A 22 3.12 4.02 -0.70
C GLU A 22 4.51 3.39 -0.54
N MET A 23 5.53 4.00 -1.16
CA MET A 23 6.92 3.56 -1.03
C MET A 23 7.43 3.67 0.41
N LEU A 24 7.13 4.76 1.13
CA LEU A 24 7.52 4.92 2.54
C LEU A 24 6.92 3.81 3.42
N LEU A 25 5.66 3.47 3.17
CA LEU A 25 4.97 2.43 3.90
C LEU A 25 5.59 1.05 3.64
N ILE A 26 5.92 0.73 2.38
CA ILE A 26 6.63 -0.52 2.04
C ILE A 26 8.02 -0.57 2.66
N ILE A 27 8.74 0.56 2.71
CA ILE A 27 10.04 0.63 3.41
C ILE A 27 9.85 0.31 4.89
N ALA A 28 8.82 0.85 5.55
CA ALA A 28 8.54 0.56 6.96
C ALA A 28 8.21 -0.93 7.18
N VAL A 29 7.41 -1.55 6.31
CA VAL A 29 7.18 -3.01 6.31
C VAL A 29 8.50 -3.77 6.17
N THR A 30 9.34 -3.35 5.22
CA THR A 30 10.65 -3.98 4.97
C THR A 30 11.56 -3.92 6.19
N LEU A 31 11.57 -2.78 6.88
CA LEU A 31 12.32 -2.61 8.13
C LEU A 31 11.82 -3.53 9.23
N VAL A 32 10.49 -3.64 9.41
CA VAL A 32 9.91 -4.59 10.39
C VAL A 32 10.44 -6.00 10.13
N PHE A 33 10.35 -6.51 8.89
CA PHE A 33 10.89 -7.83 8.55
C PHE A 33 12.41 -7.91 8.72
N GLY A 34 13.14 -6.86 8.35
CA GLY A 34 14.60 -6.80 8.43
C GLY A 34 15.16 -6.90 9.85
N VAL A 35 14.39 -6.50 10.88
CA VAL A 35 14.85 -6.53 12.28
C VAL A 35 14.93 -7.96 12.84
N PHE A 36 14.14 -8.91 12.33
CA PHE A 36 14.12 -10.30 12.83
C PHE A 36 14.50 -11.36 11.78
N THR A 37 14.61 -11.01 10.50
CA THR A 37 14.99 -11.93 9.41
C THR A 37 16.33 -11.58 8.77
N SER A 38 16.81 -12.40 7.83
CA SER A 38 17.97 -12.06 6.99
C SER A 38 17.58 -11.06 5.89
N SER A 39 18.55 -10.30 5.37
CA SER A 39 18.31 -9.29 4.32
C SER A 39 17.59 -9.86 3.08
N LEU A 40 17.95 -11.08 2.65
CA LEU A 40 17.29 -11.77 1.54
C LEU A 40 15.84 -12.11 1.86
N LEU A 41 15.58 -12.66 3.05
CA LEU A 41 14.23 -13.07 3.44
C LEU A 41 13.32 -11.85 3.68
N ALA A 42 13.85 -10.78 4.27
CA ALA A 42 13.15 -9.51 4.42
C ALA A 42 12.71 -8.95 3.06
N SER A 43 13.59 -8.99 2.06
CA SER A 43 13.28 -8.52 0.70
C SER A 43 12.16 -9.35 0.06
N LEU A 44 12.21 -10.69 0.18
CA LEU A 44 11.18 -11.58 -0.35
C LEU A 44 9.82 -11.38 0.33
N LEU A 45 9.79 -11.25 1.66
CA LEU A 45 8.56 -11.00 2.42
C LEU A 45 7.94 -9.63 2.10
N SER A 46 8.78 -8.62 1.91
CA SER A 46 8.34 -7.27 1.54
C SER A 46 7.77 -7.23 0.13
N PHE A 47 8.42 -7.93 -0.81
CA PHE A 47 7.89 -8.10 -2.16
C PHE A 47 6.56 -8.85 -2.15
N GLY A 48 6.44 -9.92 -1.36
CA GLY A 48 5.18 -10.63 -1.15
C GLY A 48 4.09 -9.72 -0.58
N THR A 49 4.44 -8.87 0.39
CA THR A 49 3.51 -7.88 0.98
C THR A 49 3.07 -6.84 -0.04
N TYR A 50 3.98 -6.34 -0.88
CA TYR A 50 3.64 -5.42 -1.95
C TYR A 50 2.65 -6.04 -2.95
N MET A 51 2.94 -7.27 -3.38
CA MET A 51 2.06 -8.01 -4.29
C MET A 51 0.69 -8.21 -3.66
N VAL A 52 0.64 -8.72 -2.44
CA VAL A 52 -0.61 -8.96 -1.72
C VAL A 52 -1.38 -7.66 -1.48
N GLY A 53 -0.73 -6.56 -1.12
CA GLY A 53 -1.39 -5.27 -0.93
C GLY A 53 -2.05 -4.73 -2.20
N HIS A 54 -1.53 -5.06 -3.38
CA HIS A 54 -2.14 -4.71 -4.67
C HIS A 54 -3.13 -5.75 -5.20
N LEU A 55 -2.83 -7.04 -5.00
CA LEU A 55 -3.62 -8.14 -5.55
C LEU A 55 -4.77 -8.55 -4.63
N SER A 56 -4.76 -8.21 -3.34
CA SER A 56 -5.76 -8.69 -2.38
C SER A 56 -7.18 -8.30 -2.80
N THR A 57 -7.40 -7.07 -3.28
CA THR A 57 -8.71 -6.61 -3.76
C THR A 57 -9.21 -7.45 -4.93
N ASP A 58 -8.34 -7.78 -5.88
CA ASP A 58 -8.69 -8.63 -7.02
C ASP A 58 -8.84 -10.10 -6.63
N LEU A 59 -8.05 -10.60 -5.68
CA LEU A 59 -8.17 -11.95 -5.14
C LEU A 59 -9.47 -12.14 -4.34
N ILE A 60 -9.94 -11.13 -3.61
CA ILE A 60 -11.27 -11.15 -2.96
C ILE A 60 -12.37 -11.23 -4.02
N ARG A 61 -12.28 -10.42 -5.08
CA ARG A 61 -13.25 -10.46 -6.20
C ARG A 61 -13.27 -11.83 -6.87
N LEU A 62 -12.10 -12.41 -7.13
CA LEU A 62 -11.96 -13.75 -7.71
C LEU A 62 -12.45 -14.85 -6.75
N GLY A 63 -12.18 -14.74 -5.46
CA GLY A 63 -12.66 -15.68 -4.42
C GLY A 63 -14.18 -15.74 -4.36
N LYS A 64 -14.84 -14.57 -4.44
CA LYS A 64 -16.30 -14.45 -4.52
C LYS A 64 -16.87 -15.09 -5.79
N LEU A 65 -16.20 -14.91 -6.92
CA LEU A 65 -16.59 -15.55 -8.18
C LEU A 65 -16.38 -17.07 -8.17
N ALA A 66 -15.32 -17.54 -7.50
CA ALA A 66 -14.97 -18.95 -7.39
C ALA A 66 -15.71 -19.70 -6.26
N LYS A 67 -16.51 -19.01 -5.43
CA LYS A 67 -17.20 -19.55 -4.24
C LYS A 67 -16.27 -20.38 -3.32
N SER A 68 -15.05 -19.89 -3.12
CA SER A 68 -14.06 -20.58 -2.28
C SER A 68 -13.92 -19.88 -0.93
N ASP A 69 -14.68 -20.34 0.06
CA ASP A 69 -14.70 -19.78 1.43
C ASP A 69 -13.30 -19.76 2.09
N ASN A 70 -12.43 -20.71 1.73
CA ASN A 70 -11.07 -20.78 2.25
C ASN A 70 -10.18 -19.66 1.71
N ILE A 71 -10.30 -19.33 0.42
CA ILE A 71 -9.51 -18.27 -0.21
C ILE A 71 -9.96 -16.91 0.36
N GLU A 72 -11.28 -16.70 0.49
CA GLU A 72 -11.84 -15.48 1.06
C GLU A 72 -11.31 -15.23 2.48
N ARG A 73 -11.37 -16.23 3.37
CA ARG A 73 -10.86 -16.09 4.75
C ARG A 73 -9.37 -15.79 4.84
N ILE A 74 -8.55 -16.44 4.00
CA ILE A 74 -7.09 -16.20 3.99
C ILE A 74 -6.82 -14.75 3.58
N VAL A 75 -7.47 -14.27 2.52
CA VAL A 75 -7.25 -12.91 2.03
C VAL A 75 -7.80 -11.86 2.99
N GLU A 76 -8.96 -12.10 3.62
CA GLU A 76 -9.50 -11.22 4.67
C GLU A 76 -8.55 -11.11 5.88
N THR A 77 -7.99 -12.24 6.34
CA THR A 77 -7.05 -12.26 7.46
C THR A 77 -5.79 -11.46 7.12
N ILE A 78 -5.29 -11.63 5.90
CA ILE A 78 -4.15 -10.89 5.38
C ILE A 78 -4.46 -9.38 5.31
N TYR A 79 -5.65 -9.00 4.85
CA TYR A 79 -6.07 -7.60 4.73
C TYR A 79 -6.30 -6.92 6.10
N LEU A 80 -6.60 -7.68 7.15
CA LEU A 80 -6.67 -7.17 8.51
C LEU A 80 -5.29 -6.88 9.12
N VAL A 81 -4.26 -7.62 8.69
CA VAL A 81 -2.90 -7.51 9.24
C VAL A 81 -2.03 -6.57 8.41
N LEU A 82 -2.16 -6.62 7.09
CA LEU A 82 -1.35 -5.83 6.17
C LEU A 82 -2.01 -4.49 5.86
N PRO A 83 -1.21 -3.43 5.69
CA PRO A 83 -1.72 -2.15 5.21
C PRO A 83 -2.26 -2.29 3.79
N ASP A 84 -3.48 -1.83 3.58
CA ASP A 84 -4.05 -1.66 2.24
C ASP A 84 -3.28 -0.59 1.43
N LEU A 85 -2.53 -1.05 0.43
CA LEU A 85 -1.74 -0.20 -0.48
C LEU A 85 -2.61 0.40 -1.60
N GLU A 86 -3.76 -0.19 -1.92
CA GLU A 86 -4.63 0.28 -3.01
C GLU A 86 -5.20 1.68 -2.68
N ARG A 87 -5.41 1.97 -1.39
CA ARG A 87 -5.75 3.32 -0.88
C ARG A 87 -4.75 4.41 -1.29
N LEU A 88 -3.52 4.03 -1.59
CA LEU A 88 -2.47 4.95 -2.02
C LEU A 88 -2.22 4.91 -3.54
N ASN A 89 -2.92 4.04 -4.27
CA ASN A 89 -2.71 3.87 -5.70
C ASN A 89 -3.70 4.72 -6.50
N LEU A 90 -3.28 5.94 -6.85
CA LEU A 90 -4.08 6.90 -7.64
C LEU A 90 -3.66 6.94 -9.12
N LYS A 91 -2.90 5.96 -9.59
CA LYS A 91 -2.26 5.99 -10.93
C LYS A 91 -3.30 5.93 -12.04
N ASN A 92 -4.32 5.09 -11.87
CA ASN A 92 -5.37 4.90 -12.86
C ASN A 92 -6.25 6.15 -12.95
N GLU A 93 -6.66 6.69 -11.81
CA GLU A 93 -7.51 7.87 -11.67
C GLU A 93 -6.83 9.12 -12.24
N ALA A 94 -5.51 9.26 -12.00
CA ALA A 94 -4.76 10.42 -12.46
C ALA A 94 -4.64 10.53 -13.98
N ILE A 95 -4.66 9.40 -14.72
CA ILE A 95 -4.60 9.37 -16.19
C ILE A 95 -5.89 9.94 -16.80
N TYR A 96 -7.04 9.70 -16.16
CA TYR A 96 -8.33 10.24 -16.61
C TYR A 96 -8.62 11.66 -16.08
N GLY A 97 -7.69 12.22 -15.29
CA GLY A 97 -7.73 13.60 -14.80
C GLY A 97 -8.46 13.78 -13.46
N ALA A 98 -8.56 15.05 -13.02
CA ALA A 98 -9.04 15.39 -11.68
C ALA A 98 -10.52 15.05 -11.41
N ALA A 99 -11.31 14.74 -12.43
CA ALA A 99 -12.71 14.36 -12.28
C ALA A 99 -12.93 12.98 -11.64
N LEU A 100 -11.92 12.10 -11.75
CA LEU A 100 -11.95 10.75 -11.16
C LEU A 100 -11.11 10.63 -9.89
N LEU A 101 -10.39 11.69 -9.50
CA LEU A 101 -9.71 11.70 -8.22
C LEU A 101 -10.73 11.71 -7.07
N PRO A 102 -10.44 10.99 -5.97
CA PRO A 102 -11.24 11.10 -4.75
C PRO A 102 -11.35 12.56 -4.29
N ALA A 103 -12.46 12.88 -3.63
CA ALA A 103 -12.66 14.21 -3.05
C ALA A 103 -11.48 14.58 -2.12
N PRO A 104 -11.10 15.87 -1.99
CA PRO A 104 -9.95 16.28 -1.19
C PRO A 104 -9.96 15.76 0.26
N GLY A 105 -11.15 15.61 0.85
CA GLY A 105 -11.31 15.01 2.17
C GLY A 105 -10.95 13.52 2.21
N ALA A 106 -11.32 12.74 1.19
CA ALA A 106 -10.94 11.34 1.07
C ALA A 106 -9.42 11.18 0.88
N LEU A 107 -8.82 12.02 0.01
CA LEU A 107 -7.36 12.06 -0.16
C LEU A 107 -6.64 12.35 1.16
N ALA A 108 -7.11 13.32 1.95
CA ALA A 108 -6.52 13.62 3.24
C ALA A 108 -6.61 12.44 4.22
N ILE A 109 -7.74 11.74 4.25
CA ILE A 109 -7.94 10.55 5.09
C ILE A 109 -6.98 9.43 4.67
N ASP A 110 -6.83 9.17 3.38
CA ASP A 110 -5.96 8.11 2.87
C ASP A 110 -4.48 8.44 3.09
N ALA A 111 -4.09 9.71 2.96
CA ALA A 111 -2.75 10.16 3.31
C ALA A 111 -2.45 10.03 4.82
N ILE A 112 -3.38 10.42 5.68
CA ILE A 112 -3.26 10.26 7.14
C ILE A 112 -3.17 8.78 7.50
N TYR A 113 -3.99 7.94 6.87
CA TYR A 113 -3.95 6.49 7.04
C TYR A 113 -2.56 5.93 6.71
N GLY A 114 -2.00 6.27 5.55
CA GLY A 114 -0.67 5.83 5.14
C GLY A 114 0.46 6.30 6.07
N LEU A 115 0.39 7.56 6.53
CA LEU A 115 1.35 8.12 7.48
C LEU A 115 1.27 7.44 8.85
N LEU A 116 0.07 7.23 9.39
CA LEU A 116 -0.12 6.57 10.69
C LEU A 116 0.36 5.12 10.65
N TYR A 117 0.05 4.37 9.59
CA TYR A 117 0.54 3.00 9.41
C TYR A 117 2.06 2.95 9.30
N THR A 118 2.65 3.86 8.51
CA THR A 118 4.11 3.98 8.40
C THR A 118 4.74 4.24 9.76
N ALA A 119 4.22 5.23 10.52
CA ALA A 119 4.73 5.56 11.85
C ALA A 119 4.60 4.38 12.83
N LEU A 120 3.46 3.69 12.82
CA LEU A 120 3.21 2.51 13.65
C LEU A 120 4.24 1.40 13.36
N LEU A 121 4.45 1.08 12.09
CA LEU A 121 5.43 0.05 11.68
C LEU A 121 6.85 0.43 12.06
N LEU A 122 7.23 1.71 11.93
CA LEU A 122 8.55 2.19 12.37
C LEU A 122 8.72 2.10 13.89
N VAL A 123 7.69 2.41 14.67
CA VAL A 123 7.70 2.26 16.14
C VAL A 123 7.86 0.78 16.53
N ILE A 124 7.18 -0.12 15.83
CA ILE A 124 7.30 -1.57 16.02
C ILE A 124 8.73 -2.03 15.67
N ALA A 125 9.23 -1.67 14.50
CA ALA A 125 10.59 -2.01 14.06
C ALA A 125 11.64 -1.52 15.08
N GLY A 126 11.52 -0.26 15.51
CA GLY A 126 12.39 0.34 16.52
C GLY A 126 12.34 -0.41 17.86
N ASN A 127 11.15 -0.72 18.38
CA ASN A 127 11.00 -1.47 19.63
C ASN A 127 11.64 -2.86 19.57
N ILE A 128 11.44 -3.59 18.47
CA ILE A 128 12.04 -4.93 18.30
C ILE A 128 13.57 -4.80 18.21
N PHE A 129 14.07 -3.78 17.50
CA PHE A 129 15.50 -3.54 17.35
C PHE A 129 16.17 -3.23 18.69
N THR A 130 15.57 -2.33 19.50
CA THR A 130 16.04 -2.02 20.85
C THR A 130 16.12 -3.27 21.72
N ARG A 131 15.08 -4.12 21.73
CA ARG A 131 15.06 -5.34 22.56
C ARG A 131 16.08 -6.41 22.16
N ARG A 132 16.63 -6.36 20.95
CA ARG A 132 17.62 -7.31 20.46
C ARG A 132 19.07 -6.91 20.74
N GLN A 133 19.33 -5.62 20.94
CA GLN A 133 20.68 -5.07 21.04
C GLN A 133 21.12 -4.72 22.47
N PHE A 134 20.29 -5.00 23.46
CA PHE A 134 20.61 -4.96 24.89
C PHE A 134 20.53 -6.37 25.48
#